data_AF-A0A6N7M110-F1
#
_entry.id   AF-A0A6N7M110-F1
#
_cell.length_a   1.000
_cell.length_b   1.000
_cell.length_c   1.000
_cell.angle_alpha   90.00
_cell.angle_beta   90.00
_cell.angle_gamma   90.00
#
_symmetry.space_group_name_H-M   'P 1'
#
loop_
_entity.id
_entity.type
_entity.pdbx_description
1 polymer ?
#
loop_
_entity_poly.entity_id
_entity_poly.type
_entity_poly.pdbx_seq_one_letter_code
_entity_poly.pdbx_strand_id
1 'polypeptide(L)' 'MGVLRGRHIYFKDVEYTKAKKIEINAPKEVWIQVDGEIMGTLPQKFEICPQAIQVILPETKSA' A
#
# COMPACT_ATOMS: atom_id res chain seq x y z
N MET A 1 2.30 -11.52 -18.88
CA MET A 1 1.35 -12.49 -18.27
C MET A 1 1.43 -12.61 -16.75
N GLY A 2 2.59 -12.43 -16.08
CA GLY A 2 2.68 -12.63 -14.62
C GLY A 2 1.82 -11.68 -13.78
N VAL A 3 1.69 -10.40 -14.19
CA VAL A 3 0.77 -9.44 -13.53
C VAL A 3 -0.69 -9.89 -13.69
N LEU A 4 -1.15 -10.15 -14.93
CA LEU A 4 -2.52 -10.61 -15.23
C LEU A 4 -2.89 -11.94 -14.56
N ARG A 5 -1.90 -12.78 -14.24
CA ARG A 5 -2.10 -14.07 -13.54
C ARG A 5 -1.84 -13.99 -12.03
N GLY A 6 -1.65 -12.80 -11.47
CA GLY A 6 -1.40 -12.61 -10.03
C GLY A 6 -0.06 -13.15 -9.52
N ARG A 7 0.91 -13.44 -10.40
CA ARG A 7 2.22 -14.03 -10.05
C ARG A 7 3.38 -13.03 -10.02
N HIS A 8 3.10 -11.73 -10.19
CA HIS A 8 4.11 -10.68 -10.24
C HIS A 8 4.96 -10.58 -8.96
N ILE A 9 4.39 -10.95 -7.81
CA ILE A 9 5.10 -10.98 -6.52
C ILE A 9 6.21 -12.04 -6.44
N TYR A 10 6.27 -12.97 -7.40
CA TYR A 10 7.28 -14.04 -7.45
C TYR A 10 8.38 -13.76 -8.48
N PHE A 11 8.42 -12.57 -9.06
CA PHE A 11 9.49 -12.19 -9.97
C PHE A 11 10.77 -11.89 -9.18
N LYS A 12 11.94 -12.19 -9.76
CA LYS A 12 13.24 -12.12 -9.07
C LYS A 12 13.63 -10.70 -8.66
N ASP A 13 13.04 -9.71 -9.31
CA ASP A 13 13.25 -8.27 -9.16
C ASP A 13 12.14 -7.59 -8.32
N VAL A 14 11.26 -8.38 -7.68
CA VAL A 14 10.17 -7.87 -6.84
C VAL A 14 10.36 -8.34 -5.42
N GLU A 15 10.44 -7.39 -4.49
CA GLU A 15 10.42 -7.64 -3.05
C GLU A 15 9.03 -7.34 -2.50
N TYR A 16 8.41 -8.31 -1.82
CA TYR A 16 7.12 -8.15 -1.16
C TYR A 16 7.26 -8.35 0.35
N THR A 17 6.88 -7.34 1.12
CA THR A 17 6.92 -7.38 2.58
C THR A 17 5.66 -6.78 3.19
N LYS A 18 5.27 -7.28 4.37
CA LYS A 18 4.17 -6.72 5.17
C LYS A 18 4.74 -5.99 6.36
N ALA A 19 4.43 -4.70 6.49
CA ALA A 19 4.88 -3.87 7.59
C ALA A 19 3.72 -3.02 8.13
N LYS A 20 3.73 -2.74 9.44
CA LYS A 20 2.77 -1.81 10.07
C LYS A 20 3.19 -0.35 9.94
N LYS A 21 4.47 -0.12 9.66
CA LYS A 21 5.11 1.18 9.60
C LYS A 21 6.27 1.12 8.61
N ILE A 22 6.38 2.10 7.73
CA ILE A 22 7.49 2.25 6.79
C ILE A 22 7.95 3.70 6.74
N GLU A 23 9.23 3.88 6.49
CA GLU A 23 9.83 5.18 6.21
C GLU A 23 10.59 5.05 4.89
N ILE A 24 10.35 6.00 3.99
CA ILE A 24 10.85 5.96 2.62
C ILE A 24 11.62 7.26 2.37
N ASN A 25 12.85 7.11 1.91
CA ASN A 25 13.77 8.20 1.63
C ASN A 25 14.40 7.97 0.25
N ALA A 26 14.62 9.04 -0.51
CA ALA A 26 15.30 8.98 -1.80
C ALA A 26 16.23 10.19 -1.98
N PRO A 27 17.37 10.03 -2.68
CA PRO A 27 18.30 11.14 -2.93
C PRO A 27 17.77 12.12 -3.98
N LYS A 28 16.78 11.71 -4.79
CA LYS A 28 16.13 12.55 -5.81
C LYS A 28 14.69 12.82 -5.41
N GLU A 29 14.13 13.87 -5.98
CA GLU A 29 12.71 14.18 -5.82
C GLU A 29 11.86 13.04 -6.41
N VAL A 30 11.06 12.43 -5.54
CA VAL A 30 10.14 11.34 -5.89
C VAL A 30 8.75 11.74 -5.38
N TRP A 31 7.80 11.80 -6.30
CA TRP A 31 6.41 12.13 -6.02
C TRP A 31 5.65 10.91 -5.50
N ILE A 32 4.81 11.13 -4.49
CA ILE A 32 3.94 10.11 -3.90
C ILE A 32 2.50 10.37 -4.30
N GLN A 33 1.86 9.31 -4.79
CA GLN A 33 0.42 9.27 -5.02
C GLN A 33 -0.26 8.39 -3.96
N VAL A 34 -1.35 8.88 -3.39
CA VAL A 34 -2.20 8.17 -2.44
C VAL A 34 -3.62 8.19 -2.97
N ASP A 35 -4.23 7.02 -3.20
CA ASP A 35 -5.62 6.85 -3.67
C ASP A 35 -6.00 7.72 -4.89
N GLY A 36 -5.04 7.98 -5.78
CA GLY A 36 -5.24 8.78 -6.99
C GLY A 36 -4.80 10.24 -6.86
N GLU A 37 -4.55 10.75 -5.66
CA GLU A 37 -4.14 12.13 -5.39
C GLU A 37 -2.63 12.26 -5.13
N ILE A 38 -2.04 13.39 -5.51
CA ILE A 38 -0.64 13.69 -5.21
C ILE A 38 -0.54 14.23 -3.78
N MET A 39 0.17 13.51 -2.91
CA MET A 39 0.29 13.85 -1.48
C MET A 39 1.61 14.57 -1.13
N GLY A 40 2.54 14.65 -2.09
CA GLY A 40 3.80 15.38 -1.95
C GLY A 40 4.99 14.58 -2.47
N THR A 41 6.17 14.84 -1.90
CA THR A 41 7.43 14.18 -2.27
C THR A 41 8.09 13.51 -1.07
N LEU A 42 9.01 12.57 -1.34
CA LEU A 42 9.86 11.97 -0.31
C LEU A 42 10.81 13.02 0.32
N PRO A 43 11.17 12.89 1.62
CA PRO A 43 10.96 11.73 2.50
C PRO A 43 9.55 11.64 3.11
N GLN A 44 9.02 10.42 3.28
CA GLN A 44 7.71 10.19 3.90
C GLN A 44 7.65 8.96 4.81
N LYS A 45 6.76 9.04 5.80
CA LYS A 45 6.49 8.00 6.79
C LYS A 45 5.03 7.56 6.70
N PHE A 46 4.81 6.25 6.59
CA PHE A 46 3.48 5.65 6.58
C PHE A 46 3.31 4.71 7.78
N GLU A 47 2.11 4.68 8.33
CA GLU A 47 1.77 3.87 9.49
C GLU A 47 0.31 3.43 9.41
N ILE A 48 0.04 2.18 9.80
CA ILE A 48 -1.32 1.67 9.91
C ILE A 48 -1.95 2.31 11.15
N CYS A 49 -3.09 2.98 10.96
CA CYS A 49 -3.95 3.39 12.06
C CYS A 49 -5.01 2.30 12.29
N PRO A 50 -4.84 1.40 13.28
CA PRO A 50 -5.75 0.28 13.49
C PRO A 50 -7.13 0.81 13.90
N GLN A 51 -8.19 0.30 13.25
CA GLN A 51 -9.57 0.65 13.58
C GLN A 51 -9.85 2.17 13.55
N ALA A 52 -9.18 2.91 12.65
CA ALA A 52 -9.29 4.37 12.56
C ALA A 52 -10.71 4.88 12.31
N ILE A 53 -11.53 4.07 11.63
CA ILE A 53 -12.88 4.42 11.20
C ILE A 53 -13.85 3.29 11.47
N GLN A 54 -15.09 3.65 11.79
CA GLN A 54 -16.23 2.72 11.84
C GLN A 54 -16.93 2.73 10.48
N VAL A 55 -17.20 1.55 9.93
CA VAL A 55 -17.83 1.40 8.62
C VAL A 55 -19.08 0.54 8.76
N ILE A 56 -20.19 0.96 8.16
CA ILE A 56 -21.42 0.17 8.09
C ILE A 56 -21.24 -0.86 6.97
N LEU A 57 -21.37 -2.15 7.32
CA LEU A 57 -21.24 -3.26 6.38
C LEU A 57 -22.61 -3.90 6.12
N PRO A 58 -22.83 -4.52 4.94
CA PRO A 58 -24.05 -5.30 4.68
C PRO A 58 -24.15 -6.48 5.65
N GLU A 59 -25.38 -6.92 5.91
CA GLU A 59 -25.62 -8.10 6.73
C GLU A 59 -24.85 -9.30 6.17
N THR A 60 -23.99 -9.88 7.00
CA THR A 60 -23.24 -11.07 6.61
C THR A 60 -24.21 -12.24 6.62
N LYS A 61 -24.54 -12.81 5.45
CA LYS A 61 -25.21 -14.12 5.42
C LYS A 61 -24.24 -15.13 6.00
N SER A 62 -24.57 -15.70 7.17
CA SER A 62 -23.89 -16.89 7.68
C SER A 62 -24.02 -17.99 6.64
N ALA A 63 -22.88 -18.47 6.15
CA ALA A 63 -22.78 -19.63 5.28
C ALA A 63 -23.08 -20.92 6.05
#